data_AF-A0A344TGH5-F1
#
_entry.id   AF-A0A344TGH5-F1
#
_cell.length_a   1.000
_cell.length_b   1.000
_cell.length_c   1.000
_cell.angle_alpha   90.00
_cell.angle_beta   90.00
_cell.angle_gamma   90.00
#
_symmetry.space_group_name_H-M   'P 1'
#
loop_
_entity.id
_entity.type
_entity.pdbx_description
1 polymer ?
#
loop_
_entity_poly.entity_id
_entity_poly.type
_entity_poly.pdbx_seq_one_letter_code
_entity_poly.pdbx_strand_id
1 'polypeptide(L)'
;MRFLKLYIRFDNERYILKFENTLNQLANRQTTMGLEEFVLDRAKRQGLYEGRKEGLKEGMEIARLEKERAFVTNLLQKTSLDILQIADIAGVTITFVEEIKATLTA
;
A
#
# COMPACT_ATOMS: atom_id res chain seq x y z
N MET A 1 15.94 -21.05 6.84
CA MET A 1 16.22 -21.86 5.63
C MET A 1 14.91 -22.17 4.89
N ARG A 2 14.42 -21.26 4.04
CA ARG A 2 13.10 -21.35 3.37
C ARG A 2 13.15 -21.17 1.84
N PHE A 3 14.35 -21.15 1.24
CA PHE A 3 14.56 -20.79 -0.17
C PHE A 3 14.86 -22.00 -1.07
N LEU A 4 15.44 -23.08 -0.52
CA LEU A 4 16.01 -24.18 -1.32
C LEU A 4 14.99 -24.92 -2.20
N LYS A 5 13.70 -24.92 -1.86
CA LYS A 5 12.70 -25.74 -2.55
C LYS A 5 12.11 -25.14 -3.83
N LEU A 6 12.14 -23.79 -3.96
CA LEU A 6 11.71 -23.12 -5.20
C LEU A 6 12.78 -23.18 -6.29
N TYR A 7 14.04 -23.43 -5.90
CA TYR A 7 15.19 -23.43 -6.80
C TYR A 7 15.79 -24.82 -7.03
N ILE A 8 15.51 -25.79 -6.14
CA ILE A 8 15.94 -27.19 -6.33
C ILE A 8 14.76 -27.98 -6.88
N ARG A 9 14.82 -28.25 -8.19
CA ARG A 9 14.00 -29.28 -8.81
C ARG A 9 14.68 -30.62 -8.55
N PHE A 10 13.99 -31.54 -7.90
CA PHE A 10 14.46 -32.92 -7.84
C PHE A 10 14.01 -33.62 -9.11
N ASP A 11 14.97 -34.23 -9.81
CA ASP A 11 14.70 -34.98 -11.04
C ASP A 11 13.93 -36.29 -10.75
N ASN A 12 13.95 -36.74 -9.49
CA ASN A 12 13.32 -37.97 -9.05
C ASN A 12 12.18 -37.67 -8.06
N GLU A 13 10.97 -38.05 -8.48
CA GLU A 13 9.71 -37.87 -7.76
C GLU A 13 9.72 -38.49 -6.35
N ARG A 14 10.46 -39.59 -6.15
CA ARG A 14 10.62 -40.22 -4.83
C ARG A 14 11.28 -39.30 -3.80
N TYR A 15 12.24 -38.48 -4.24
CA TYR A 15 12.90 -37.52 -3.36
C TYR A 15 12.01 -36.31 -3.05
N ILE A 16 11.16 -35.89 -3.99
CA ILE A 16 10.15 -34.85 -3.76
C ILE A 16 9.21 -35.28 -2.64
N LEU A 17 8.60 -36.47 -2.76
CA LEU A 17 7.66 -36.99 -1.78
C LEU A 17 8.29 -37.15 -0.39
N LYS A 18 9.51 -37.70 -0.32
CA LYS A 18 10.23 -37.84 0.97
C LYS A 18 10.48 -36.48 1.62
N PHE A 19 10.82 -35.49 0.82
CA PHE A 19 11.14 -34.14 1.26
C PHE A 19 9.91 -33.33 1.68
N GLU A 20 8.77 -33.55 1.06
CA GLU A 20 7.48 -33.00 1.51
C GLU A 20 7.04 -33.61 2.84
N ASN A 21 7.05 -34.94 2.93
CA ASN A 21 6.68 -35.65 4.16
C ASN A 21 7.55 -35.24 5.35
N THR A 22 8.87 -35.14 5.16
CA THR A 22 9.80 -34.72 6.21
C THR A 22 9.53 -33.27 6.64
N LEU A 23 9.18 -32.39 5.70
CA LEU A 23 8.82 -31.02 6.03
C LEU A 23 7.50 -30.90 6.78
N ASN A 24 6.49 -31.67 6.38
CA ASN A 24 5.18 -31.65 7.03
C ASN A 24 5.30 -32.11 8.49
N GLN A 25 6.10 -33.14 8.74
CA GLN A 25 6.47 -33.58 10.08
C GLN A 25 7.23 -32.51 10.87
N LEU A 26 8.29 -31.91 10.30
CA LEU A 26 9.10 -30.90 10.97
C LEU A 26 8.31 -29.61 11.27
N ALA A 27 7.44 -29.20 10.37
CA ALA A 27 6.58 -28.04 10.54
C ALA A 27 5.40 -28.30 11.49
N ASN A 28 5.23 -29.56 11.96
CA ASN A 28 4.10 -30.05 12.74
C ASN A 28 2.75 -29.63 12.13
N ARG A 29 2.65 -29.72 10.79
CA ARG A 29 1.49 -29.29 10.01
C ARG A 29 0.82 -30.50 9.37
N GLN A 30 -0.46 -30.69 9.67
CA GLN A 30 -1.38 -31.50 8.88
C GLN A 30 -1.97 -30.62 7.77
N THR A 31 -1.17 -30.22 6.78
CA THR A 31 -1.68 -29.42 5.65
C THR A 31 -2.04 -30.32 4.48
N THR A 32 -3.27 -30.16 3.97
CA THR A 32 -3.76 -30.74 2.70
C THR A 32 -3.13 -30.11 1.46
N MET A 33 -2.49 -28.95 1.65
CA MET A 33 -1.92 -28.13 0.58
C MET A 33 -0.43 -28.42 0.39
N GLY A 34 0.00 -28.53 -0.86
CA GLY A 34 1.40 -28.76 -1.23
C GLY A 34 2.28 -27.57 -0.82
N LEU A 35 3.59 -27.79 -0.82
CA LEU A 35 4.53 -26.73 -0.42
C LEU A 35 4.52 -25.55 -1.40
N GLU A 36 4.50 -25.85 -2.70
CA GLU A 36 4.50 -24.82 -3.75
C GLU A 36 3.29 -23.90 -3.57
N GLU A 37 2.11 -24.50 -3.40
CA GLU A 37 0.87 -23.80 -3.11
C GLU A 37 0.96 -22.97 -1.81
N PHE A 38 1.56 -23.52 -0.75
CA PHE A 38 1.77 -22.79 0.50
C PHE A 38 2.65 -21.54 0.31
N VAL A 39 3.74 -21.66 -0.47
CA VAL A 39 4.65 -20.53 -0.69
C VAL A 39 3.97 -19.47 -1.56
N LEU A 40 3.25 -19.88 -2.60
CA LEU A 40 2.47 -18.99 -3.46
C LEU A 40 1.37 -18.26 -2.68
N ASP A 41 0.58 -18.97 -1.88
CA ASP A 41 -0.45 -18.38 -1.01
C ASP A 41 0.17 -17.37 -0.04
N ARG A 42 1.31 -17.72 0.57
CA ARG A 42 2.01 -16.81 1.48
C ARG A 42 2.50 -15.55 0.77
N ALA A 43 3.10 -15.68 -0.41
CA ALA A 43 3.56 -14.54 -1.20
C ALA A 43 2.38 -13.64 -1.61
N LYS A 44 1.26 -14.24 -2.04
CA LYS A 44 0.03 -13.52 -2.40
C LYS A 44 -0.55 -12.76 -1.21
N ARG A 45 -0.63 -13.39 -0.03
CA ARG A 45 -1.10 -12.74 1.20
C ARG A 45 -0.22 -11.58 1.62
N GLN A 46 1.10 -11.75 1.49
CA GLN A 46 2.05 -10.69 1.81
C GLN A 46 1.88 -9.50 0.84
N GLY A 47 1.79 -9.77 -0.46
CA GLY A 47 1.53 -8.72 -1.46
C GLY A 47 0.21 -7.99 -1.24
N LEU A 48 -0.86 -8.69 -0.89
CA LEU A 48 -2.15 -8.07 -0.56
C LEU A 48 -2.06 -7.19 0.69
N TYR A 49 -1.32 -7.63 1.71
CA TYR A 49 -1.13 -6.86 2.94
C TYR A 49 -0.32 -5.58 2.68
N GLU A 50 0.79 -5.69 1.94
CA GLU A 50 1.64 -4.57 1.56
C GLU A 50 0.87 -3.58 0.67
N GLY A 51 0.18 -4.07 -0.37
CA GLY A 51 -0.63 -3.23 -1.25
C GLY A 51 -1.78 -2.52 -0.54
N ARG A 52 -2.45 -3.17 0.43
CA ARG A 52 -3.48 -2.51 1.24
C ARG A 52 -2.90 -1.40 2.10
N LYS A 53 -1.69 -1.60 2.65
CA LYS A 53 -1.01 -0.62 3.50
C LYS A 53 -0.55 0.59 2.68
N GLU A 54 -0.02 0.37 1.50
CA GLU A 54 0.38 1.44 0.57
C GLU A 54 -0.83 2.21 0.06
N GLY A 55 -1.86 1.52 -0.45
CA GLY A 55 -3.08 2.18 -0.94
C GLY A 55 -3.82 2.98 0.14
N LEU A 56 -3.78 2.54 1.40
CA LEU A 56 -4.37 3.30 2.51
C LEU A 56 -3.57 4.56 2.84
N LYS A 57 -2.23 4.52 2.74
CA LYS A 57 -1.38 5.72 2.90
C LYS A 57 -1.62 6.71 1.77
N GLU A 58 -1.58 6.26 0.52
CA GLU A 58 -1.82 7.11 -0.65
C GLU A 58 -3.22 7.73 -0.59
N GLY A 59 -4.24 6.92 -0.28
CA GLY A 59 -5.61 7.42 -0.12
C GLY A 59 -5.76 8.47 0.98
N MET A 60 -5.05 8.33 2.10
CA MET A 60 -5.04 9.36 3.15
C MET A 60 -4.38 10.66 2.72
N GLU A 61 -3.24 10.59 2.02
CA GLU A 61 -2.56 11.79 1.51
C GLU A 61 -3.41 12.50 0.45
N ILE A 62 -4.01 11.77 -0.49
CA ILE A 62 -4.93 12.34 -1.48
C ILE A 62 -6.12 13.00 -0.80
N ALA A 63 -6.76 12.31 0.16
CA ALA A 63 -7.90 12.87 0.89
C ALA A 63 -7.51 14.11 1.72
N ARG A 64 -6.28 14.18 2.24
CA ARG A 64 -5.77 15.34 2.96
C ARG A 64 -5.61 16.53 2.01
N LEU A 65 -4.96 16.33 0.87
CA LEU A 65 -4.77 17.35 -0.15
C LEU A 65 -6.10 17.85 -0.72
N GLU A 66 -7.07 16.97 -0.96
CA GLU A 66 -8.41 17.36 -1.41
C GLU A 66 -9.14 18.20 -0.36
N LYS A 67 -9.04 17.84 0.92
CA LYS A 67 -9.61 18.64 2.01
C LYS A 67 -8.94 20.01 2.13
N GLU A 68 -7.62 20.07 2.06
CA GLU A 68 -6.86 21.32 2.07
C GLU A 68 -7.27 22.21 0.88
N ARG A 69 -7.36 21.64 -0.33
CA ARG A 69 -7.85 22.35 -1.51
C ARG A 69 -9.28 22.87 -1.33
N ALA A 70 -10.21 22.00 -0.91
CA ALA A 70 -11.60 22.38 -0.70
C ALA A 70 -11.74 23.46 0.39
N PHE A 71 -10.93 23.39 1.43
CA PHE A 71 -10.90 24.38 2.50
C PHE A 71 -10.42 25.75 1.98
N VAL A 72 -9.32 25.79 1.23
CA VAL A 72 -8.80 27.01 0.60
C VAL A 72 -9.80 27.58 -0.41
N THR A 73 -10.42 26.76 -1.27
CA THR A 73 -11.45 27.21 -2.21
C THR A 73 -12.65 27.82 -1.49
N ASN A 74 -13.12 27.18 -0.41
CA ASN A 74 -14.22 27.73 0.40
C ASN A 74 -13.84 29.07 1.04
N LEU A 75 -12.61 29.20 1.55
CA LEU A 75 -12.12 30.45 2.13
C LEU A 75 -12.03 31.56 1.09
N LEU A 76 -11.50 31.27 -0.11
CA LEU A 76 -11.40 32.22 -1.21
C LEU A 76 -12.77 32.70 -1.72
N GLN A 77 -13.78 31.82 -1.71
CA GLN A 77 -15.12 32.15 -2.20
C GLN A 77 -15.99 32.89 -1.16
N LYS A 78 -15.89 32.51 0.12
CA LYS A 78 -16.78 33.03 1.18
C LYS A 78 -16.19 34.18 1.98
N THR A 79 -14.88 34.41 1.87
CA THR A 79 -14.17 35.38 2.70
C THR A 79 -13.31 36.29 1.83
N SER A 80 -13.43 37.59 2.04
CA SER A 80 -12.54 38.61 1.45
C SER A 80 -11.24 38.74 2.27
N LEU A 81 -10.59 37.60 2.55
CA LEU A 81 -9.34 37.54 3.31
C LEU A 81 -8.14 37.66 2.36
N ASP A 82 -7.04 38.18 2.90
CA ASP A 82 -5.78 38.27 2.16
C ASP A 82 -5.13 36.88 2.00
N ILE A 83 -4.37 36.69 0.93
CA ILE A 83 -3.75 35.40 0.57
C ILE A 83 -2.83 34.90 1.69
N LEU A 84 -2.14 35.81 2.37
CA LEU A 84 -1.31 35.52 3.54
C LEU A 84 -2.13 34.96 4.71
N GLN A 85 -3.29 35.55 4.98
CA GLN A 85 -4.17 35.08 6.06
C GLN A 85 -4.78 33.72 5.74
N ILE A 86 -5.11 33.45 4.48
CA ILE A 86 -5.63 32.15 4.04
C ILE A 86 -4.56 31.07 4.17
N ALA A 87 -3.32 31.37 3.79
CA ALA A 87 -2.18 30.47 3.95
C ALA A 87 -1.94 30.11 5.43
N ASP A 88 -1.95 31.13 6.32
CA ASP A 88 -1.77 30.94 7.76
C ASP A 88 -2.92 30.14 8.40
N ILE A 89 -4.17 30.38 8.01
CA ILE A 89 -5.35 29.68 8.56
C ILE A 89 -5.41 28.23 8.08
N ALA A 90 -5.08 27.98 6.80
CA ALA A 90 -5.10 26.65 6.21
C ALA A 90 -3.82 25.83 6.49
N GLY A 91 -2.76 26.46 7.00
CA GLY A 91 -1.47 25.80 7.25
C GLY A 91 -0.76 25.35 5.97
N VAL A 92 -1.02 26.03 4.86
CA VAL A 92 -0.49 25.72 3.53
C VAL A 92 0.44 26.84 3.05
N THR A 93 1.26 26.56 2.04
CA THR A 93 2.14 27.60 1.47
C THR A 93 1.36 28.62 0.66
N ILE A 94 1.86 29.85 0.60
CA ILE A 94 1.29 30.94 -0.21
C ILE A 94 1.17 30.52 -1.68
N THR A 95 2.17 29.81 -2.19
CA THR A 95 2.20 29.28 -3.56
C THR A 95 1.03 28.33 -3.86
N PHE A 96 0.61 27.52 -2.89
CA PHE A 96 -0.51 26.60 -3.03
C PHE A 96 -1.85 27.33 -3.14
N VAL A 97 -2.01 28.43 -2.39
CA VAL A 97 -3.20 29.28 -2.48
C VAL A 97 -3.27 30.00 -3.84
N GLU A 98 -2.12 30.45 -4.35
CA GLU A 98 -2.01 31.06 -5.69
C GLU A 98 -2.34 30.07 -6.82
N GLU A 99 -1.85 28.83 -6.73
CA GLU A 99 -2.18 27.76 -7.67
C GLU A 99 -3.69 27.48 -7.69
N ILE A 100 -4.32 27.37 -6.50
CA ILE A 100 -5.76 27.15 -6.40
C ILE A 100 -6.53 28.32 -6.99
N LYS A 101 -6.11 29.56 -6.70
CA LYS A 101 -6.73 30.76 -7.28
C LYS A 101 -6.63 30.76 -8.81
N ALA A 102 -5.46 30.41 -9.36
CA ALA A 102 -5.25 30.33 -10.80
C ALA A 102 -6.18 29.29 -11.46
N THR A 103 -6.33 28.11 -10.83
CA THR A 103 -7.28 27.08 -11.31
C THR A 103 -8.75 27.46 -11.17
N LEU A 104 -9.10 28.40 -10.30
CA LEU A 104 -10.47 28.88 -10.10
C LEU A 104 -10.86 30.01 -11.08
N THR A 105 -9.87 30.73 -11.61
CA THR A 105 -10.06 31.80 -12.61
C THR A 105 -9.92 31.34 -14.06
N ALA A 106 -9.53 30.09 -14.30
CA ALA A 106 -9.47 29.46 -15.63
C ALA A 106 -10.79 28.75 -15.97
#